data_AF-A0A0E3Q3E9-F1
#
_entry.id   AF-A0A0E3Q3E9-F1
#
_cell.length_a   1.000
_cell.length_b   1.000
_cell.length_c   1.000
_cell.angle_alpha   90.00
_cell.angle_beta   90.00
_cell.angle_gamma   90.00
#
_symmetry.space_group_name_H-M   'P 1'
#
loop_
_entity.id
_entity.type
_entity.pdbx_description
1 polymer ?
#
loop_
_entity_poly.entity_id
_entity_poly.type
_entity_poly.pdbx_seq_one_letter_code
_entity_poly.pdbx_strand_id
1 'polypeptide(L)'
;MLKKEEWLLIQVLHSQGFCISEIARQIDHDRKTVRKYLNLKTAPESCKRPTRPSKLDPYKPYILKRINEGPCASACLYLEIQNMGFDGGKTIVKDFIRKAKLDEIPGLLR
;
A
#
# COMPACT_ATOMS: atom_id res chain seq x y z
N MET A 1 -7.73 12.88 5.25
CA MET A 1 -6.26 12.84 4.98
C MET A 1 -5.93 14.17 4.38
N LEU A 2 -4.94 14.88 4.94
CA LEU A 2 -4.62 16.23 4.50
C LEU A 2 -3.97 16.16 3.12
N LYS A 3 -4.52 16.89 2.15
CA LYS A 3 -3.98 16.96 0.79
C LYS A 3 -2.70 17.79 0.80
N LYS A 4 -1.86 17.59 -0.22
CA LYS A 4 -0.62 18.36 -0.40
C LYS A 4 -0.90 19.88 -0.52
N GLU A 5 -2.02 20.24 -1.12
CA GLU A 5 -2.51 21.62 -1.27
C GLU A 5 -2.79 22.28 0.09
N GLU A 6 -3.51 21.58 0.97
CA GLU A 6 -3.84 22.07 2.32
C GLU A 6 -2.57 22.23 3.17
N TRP A 7 -1.58 21.34 3.01
CA TRP A 7 -0.30 21.45 3.72
C TRP A 7 0.51 22.68 3.28
N LEU A 8 0.55 22.97 1.98
CA LEU A 8 1.18 24.19 1.46
C LEU A 8 0.50 25.43 2.01
N LEU A 9 -0.84 25.44 2.05
CA LEU A 9 -1.62 26.55 2.60
C LEU A 9 -1.29 26.80 4.08
N ILE A 10 -1.16 25.74 4.89
CA ILE A 10 -0.73 25.83 6.30
C ILE A 10 0.65 26.51 6.41
N GLN A 11 1.61 26.10 5.58
CA GLN A 11 2.98 26.67 5.60
C GLN A 11 3.00 28.14 5.18
N VAL A 12 2.24 28.49 4.12
CA VAL A 12 2.12 29.88 3.65
C VAL A 12 1.49 30.76 4.72
N LEU A 13 0.37 30.37 5.30
CA LEU A 13 -0.31 31.16 6.34
C LEU A 13 0.56 31.31 7.59
N HIS A 14 1.32 30.28 7.96
CA HIS A 14 2.26 30.39 9.08
C HIS A 14 3.43 31.33 8.76
N SER A 15 3.95 31.32 7.53
CA SER A 15 4.99 32.27 7.10
C SER A 15 4.50 33.73 7.07
N GLN A 16 3.19 33.93 6.85
CA GLN A 16 2.53 35.22 6.91
C GLN A 16 2.26 35.71 8.34
N GLY A 17 2.55 34.88 9.36
CA GLY A 17 2.40 35.24 10.77
C GLY A 17 1.04 34.92 11.38
N PHE A 18 0.16 34.18 10.67
CA PHE A 18 -1.13 33.79 11.22
C PHE A 18 -0.97 32.79 12.37
N CYS A 19 -1.86 32.92 13.36
CA CYS A 19 -1.88 32.02 14.51
C CYS A 19 -2.47 30.65 14.12
N ILE A 20 -2.03 29.58 14.81
CA ILE A 20 -2.48 28.20 14.55
C ILE A 20 -4.01 28.07 14.60
N SER A 21 -4.67 28.80 15.51
CA SER A 21 -6.14 28.81 15.64
C SER A 21 -6.85 29.44 14.44
N GLU A 22 -6.20 30.38 13.77
CA GLU A 22 -6.75 31.11 12.64
C GLU A 22 -6.57 30.29 11.36
N ILE A 23 -5.39 29.68 11.20
CA ILE A 23 -5.11 28.67 10.17
C ILE A 23 -6.09 27.50 10.28
N ALA A 24 -6.36 27.02 11.50
CA ALA A 24 -7.34 25.95 11.74
C ALA A 24 -8.76 26.30 11.27
N ARG A 25 -9.19 27.55 11.50
CA ARG A 25 -10.50 28.04 11.05
C ARG A 25 -10.58 28.20 9.53
N GLN A 26 -9.50 28.62 8.90
CA GLN A 26 -9.47 28.88 7.46
C GLN A 26 -9.45 27.59 6.61
N ILE A 27 -8.91 26.50 7.16
CA ILE A 27 -8.73 25.21 6.48
C ILE A 27 -9.72 24.15 7.02
N ASP A 28 -10.62 24.54 7.94
CA ASP A 28 -11.58 23.64 8.59
C ASP A 28 -10.92 22.37 9.18
N HIS A 29 -9.76 22.55 9.79
CA HIS A 29 -8.98 21.47 10.38
C HIS A 29 -8.66 21.72 11.85
N ASP A 30 -8.61 20.65 12.64
CA ASP A 30 -8.28 20.75 14.07
C ASP A 30 -6.89 21.39 14.24
N ARG A 31 -6.76 22.34 15.18
CA ARG A 31 -5.49 22.92 15.65
C ARG A 31 -4.40 21.89 15.92
N LYS A 32 -4.75 20.69 16.39
CA LYS A 32 -3.80 19.58 16.61
C LYS A 32 -3.21 19.07 15.29
N THR A 33 -4.05 18.99 14.27
CA THR A 33 -3.68 18.64 12.89
C THR A 33 -2.74 19.72 12.36
N VAL A 34 -3.15 20.98 12.34
CA VAL A 34 -2.32 22.11 11.88
C VAL A 34 -0.95 22.13 12.58
N ARG A 35 -0.90 22.01 13.91
CA ARG A 35 0.35 21.97 14.68
C ARG A 35 1.25 20.79 14.31
N LYS A 36 0.66 19.60 14.10
CA LYS A 36 1.40 18.41 13.63
C LYS A 36 2.01 18.68 12.25
N TYR A 37 1.26 19.27 11.33
CA TYR A 37 1.70 19.52 9.95
C TYR A 37 2.66 20.69 9.79
N LEU A 38 2.64 21.66 10.71
CA LEU A 38 3.66 22.72 10.79
C LEU A 38 5.03 22.17 11.21
N ASN A 39 5.05 21.19 12.12
CA ASN A 39 6.29 20.53 12.56
C ASN A 39 6.85 19.54 11.52
N LEU A 40 6.04 19.10 10.56
CA LEU A 40 6.49 18.21 9.50
C LEU A 40 7.18 19.03 8.39
N LYS A 41 8.51 18.83 8.24
CA LYS A 41 9.33 19.47 7.19
C LYS A 41 9.04 18.95 5.77
N THR A 42 8.30 17.86 5.66
CA THR A 42 8.03 17.17 4.40
C THR A 42 6.52 17.02 4.21
N ALA A 43 6.05 17.23 2.98
CA ALA A 43 4.66 17.06 2.63
C ALA A 43 4.17 15.66 3.07
N PRO A 44 2.96 15.55 3.62
CA PRO A 44 2.43 14.25 3.99
C PRO A 44 2.18 13.43 2.74
N GLU A 45 3.06 12.46 2.52
CA GLU A 45 2.76 11.42 1.58
C GLU A 45 1.55 10.67 2.12
N SER A 46 0.56 10.51 1.22
CA SER A 46 -0.55 9.61 1.40
C SER A 46 0.00 8.19 1.44
N CYS A 47 0.59 7.79 2.56
CA CYS A 47 1.00 6.42 2.80
C CYS A 47 -0.27 5.58 2.86
N LYS A 48 -0.66 5.02 1.70
CA LYS A 48 -1.55 3.87 1.65
C LYS A 48 -0.96 2.87 2.65
N ARG A 49 -1.75 2.50 3.66
CA ARG A 49 -1.29 1.56 4.70
C ARG A 49 -0.58 0.41 4.00
N PRO A 50 0.67 0.05 4.40
CA PRO A 50 1.31 -1.11 3.83
C PRO A 50 0.36 -2.28 4.05
N THR A 51 -0.04 -2.94 2.96
CA THR A 51 -0.84 -4.15 3.03
C THR A 51 -0.10 -5.10 3.95
N ARG A 52 -0.77 -5.55 5.03
CA ARG A 52 -0.17 -6.43 6.02
C ARG A 52 0.55 -7.58 5.31
N PRO A 53 1.74 -7.98 5.78
CA PRO A 53 2.43 -9.11 5.19
C PRO A 53 1.51 -10.33 5.30
N SER A 54 1.20 -10.91 4.15
CA SER A 54 0.35 -12.10 4.06
C SER A 54 1.20 -13.31 4.45
N LYS A 55 0.61 -14.34 5.07
CA LYS A 55 1.29 -15.63 5.36
C LYS A 55 1.95 -16.25 4.11
N LEU A 56 1.56 -15.80 2.92
CA LEU A 56 2.06 -16.24 1.63
C LEU A 56 3.35 -15.53 1.19
N ASP A 57 3.74 -14.41 1.81
CA ASP A 57 4.92 -13.61 1.42
C ASP A 57 6.22 -14.40 1.32
N PRO A 58 6.56 -15.31 2.25
CA PRO A 58 7.78 -16.12 2.16
C PRO A 58 7.79 -17.07 0.95
N TYR A 59 6.61 -17.48 0.48
CA TYR A 59 6.44 -18.48 -0.58
C TYR A 59 6.21 -17.84 -1.97
N LYS A 60 5.96 -16.52 -2.04
CA LYS A 60 5.85 -15.76 -3.30
C LYS A 60 7.00 -15.98 -4.28
N PRO A 61 8.29 -15.88 -3.88
CA PRO A 61 9.39 -16.03 -4.84
C PRO A 61 9.43 -17.44 -5.43
N TYR A 62 9.10 -18.46 -4.64
CA TYR A 62 9.02 -19.84 -5.12
C TYR A 62 7.89 -20.01 -6.14
N ILE A 63 6.69 -19.49 -5.83
CA ILE A 63 5.54 -19.56 -6.73
C ILE A 63 5.84 -18.85 -8.06
N LEU A 64 6.45 -17.66 -8.02
CA LEU A 64 6.83 -16.92 -9.22
C LEU A 64 7.86 -17.67 -10.06
N LYS A 65 8.88 -18.27 -9.44
CA LYS A 65 9.87 -19.08 -10.15
C LYS A 65 9.21 -20.27 -10.86
N ARG A 66 8.31 -20.98 -10.19
CA ARG A 66 7.58 -22.12 -10.77
C ARG A 66 6.62 -21.71 -11.89
N ILE A 67 6.00 -20.54 -11.81
CA ILE A 67 5.17 -20.00 -12.90
C ILE A 67 6.04 -19.72 -14.14
N ASN A 68 7.24 -19.17 -13.95
CA ASN A 68 8.19 -18.89 -15.03
C ASN A 68 8.79 -20.17 -15.65
N GLU A 69 8.99 -21.22 -14.84
CA GLU A 69 9.46 -22.54 -15.32
C GLU A 69 8.42 -23.27 -16.19
N GLY A 70 7.13 -22.94 -16.05
CA GLY A 70 6.08 -23.48 -16.91
C GLY A 70 4.67 -23.40 -16.31
N PRO A 71 3.62 -23.62 -17.13
CA PRO A 71 2.24 -23.56 -16.68
C PRO A 71 1.94 -24.71 -15.68
N CYS A 72 2.08 -24.43 -14.39
CA CYS A 72 1.71 -25.35 -13.32
C CYS A 72 0.26 -25.11 -12.86
N ALA A 73 -0.43 -26.19 -12.49
CA ALA A 73 -1.74 -26.10 -11.85
C ALA A 73 -1.61 -25.49 -10.45
N SER A 74 -2.51 -24.57 -10.09
CA SER A 74 -2.51 -23.93 -8.77
C SER A 74 -2.68 -24.92 -7.61
N ALA A 75 -3.30 -26.07 -7.87
CA ALA A 75 -3.39 -27.17 -6.91
C ALA A 75 -2.03 -27.85 -6.64
N CYS A 76 -1.19 -28.02 -7.66
CA CYS A 76 0.15 -28.59 -7.51
C CYS A 76 1.06 -27.65 -6.71
N LEU A 77 1.05 -26.35 -7.03
CA LEU A 77 1.81 -25.34 -6.29
C LEU A 77 1.37 -25.23 -4.84
N TYR A 78 0.06 -25.38 -4.57
CA TYR A 78 -0.46 -25.41 -3.20
C TYR A 78 0.09 -26.60 -2.40
N LEU A 79 0.16 -27.79 -2.99
CA LEU A 79 0.72 -28.97 -2.33
C LEU A 79 2.22 -28.82 -2.09
N GLU A 80 2.97 -28.25 -3.05
CA GLU A 80 4.40 -27.98 -2.91
C GLU A 80 4.68 -27.05 -1.72
N ILE A 81 3.96 -25.92 -1.62
CA ILE A 81 4.14 -25.00 -0.49
C ILE A 81 3.62 -25.57 0.83
N GLN A 82 2.57 -26.40 0.80
CA GLN A 82 2.06 -27.07 2.00
C GLN A 82 3.11 -28.04 2.55
N ASN A 83 3.80 -28.79 1.69
CA ASN A 83 4.93 -29.65 2.08
C ASN A 83 6.12 -28.84 2.62
N MET A 84 6.30 -27.59 2.19
CA MET A 84 7.29 -26.66 2.75
C MET A 84 6.87 -26.01 4.07
N GLY A 85 5.69 -26.34 4.61
CA GLY A 85 5.20 -25.82 5.90
C GLY A 85 4.20 -24.66 5.79
N PHE A 86 3.54 -24.49 4.65
CA PHE A 86 2.49 -23.48 4.49
C PHE A 86 1.17 -23.91 5.17
N ASP A 87 0.76 -23.14 6.18
CA ASP A 87 -0.50 -23.28 6.93
C ASP A 87 -1.62 -22.33 6.42
N GLY A 88 -1.42 -21.68 5.27
CA GLY A 88 -2.43 -20.77 4.72
C GLY A 88 -3.50 -21.46 3.88
N GLY A 89 -4.62 -20.77 3.65
CA GLY A 89 -5.69 -21.30 2.81
C GLY A 89 -5.36 -21.34 1.32
N LYS A 90 -5.81 -22.38 0.63
CA LYS A 90 -5.66 -22.58 -0.83
C LYS A 90 -6.16 -21.39 -1.67
N THR A 91 -7.18 -20.67 -1.19
CA THR A 91 -7.74 -19.48 -1.87
C THR A 91 -6.72 -18.36 -2.01
N ILE A 92 -5.91 -18.11 -0.98
CA ILE A 92 -4.88 -17.04 -1.00
C ILE A 92 -3.84 -17.32 -2.08
N VAL A 93 -3.48 -18.59 -2.23
CA VAL A 93 -2.50 -19.07 -3.22
C VAL A 93 -3.09 -18.99 -4.62
N LYS A 94 -4.35 -19.40 -4.79
CA LYS A 94 -5.08 -19.30 -6.06
C LYS A 94 -5.22 -17.84 -6.51
N ASP A 95 -5.58 -16.94 -5.60
CA ASP A 95 -5.73 -15.51 -5.89
C ASP A 95 -4.38 -14.86 -6.23
N PHE A 96 -3.32 -15.24 -5.52
CA PHE A 96 -1.96 -14.79 -5.83
C PHE A 96 -1.50 -15.25 -7.21
N ILE A 97 -1.69 -16.52 -7.55
CA ILE A 97 -1.35 -17.06 -8.89
C ILE A 97 -2.17 -16.39 -9.98
N ARG A 98 -3.48 -16.15 -9.75
CA ARG A 98 -4.34 -15.43 -10.69
C ARG A 98 -3.84 -14.01 -10.93
N LYS A 99 -3.44 -13.31 -9.87
CA LYS A 99 -2.88 -11.96 -9.97
C LYS A 99 -1.52 -11.96 -10.66
N ALA A 100 -0.62 -12.88 -10.31
CA ALA A 100 0.69 -13.00 -10.92
C ALA A 100 0.59 -13.29 -12.44
N LYS A 101 -0.33 -14.18 -12.86
CA LYS A 101 -0.60 -14.42 -14.29
C LYS A 101 -1.17 -13.21 -15.01
N LEU A 102 -1.97 -12.39 -14.32
CA LEU A 102 -2.52 -11.15 -14.89
C LEU A 102 -1.43 -10.08 -15.06
N ASP A 103 -0.49 -10.00 -14.13
CA ASP A 103 0.66 -9.08 -14.19
C ASP A 103 1.70 -9.54 -15.24
N GLU A 104 1.86 -10.84 -15.48
CA GLU A 104 2.76 -11.40 -16.52
C GLU A 104 2.19 -11.41 -17.95
N ILE A 105 0.87 -11.23 -18.12
CA ILE A 105 0.26 -11.01 -19.45
C ILE A 105 -0.02 -9.51 -19.60
N PRO A 106 0.95 -8.70 -20.05
CA PRO A 106 0.68 -7.32 -20.45
C PRO A 106 -0.08 -7.37 -21.79
N GLY A 107 -1.39 -7.65 -21.77
CA GLY A 107 -2.12 -7.68 -23.05
C GLY A 107 -3.57 -8.13 -23.10
N LEU A 108 -4.24 -8.53 -22.01
CA LEU A 108 -5.61 -9.07 -22.11
C LEU A 108 -6.67 -8.37 -21.27
N LEU A 109 -6.50 -7.05 -21.09
CA LEU A 109 -7.58 -6.12 -20.80
C LEU A 109 -7.38 -4.86 -21.65
N ARG A 110 -7.81 -4.94 -22.91
CA ARG A 110 -8.18 -3.78 -23.72
C ARG A 110 -9.41 -4.13 -24.54
#